data_AF-A0A2W5RX76-F1
#
_entry.id   AF-A0A2W5RX76-F1
#
_cell.length_a   1.000
_cell.length_b   1.000
_cell.length_c   1.000
_cell.angle_alpha   90.00
_cell.angle_beta   90.00
_cell.angle_gamma   90.00
#
_symmetry.space_group_name_H-M   'P 1'
#
loop_
_entity.id
_entity.type
_entity.pdbx_description
1 polymer ?
#
loop_
_entity_poly.entity_id
_entity_poly.type
_entity_poly.pdbx_seq_one_letter_code
_entity_poly.pdbx_strand_id
1 'polypeptide(L)'
;MAEGIIPNHVCIDEGHPHFWKHFRHLGVKIDGKERLGDVHEFNVAEGWAMVRVKNDIGQFKIDPANTRRFLLERITGKIEPYLKKPLPMAPAFGASDVAAISAAQAKRERKAAKLRAQANG
;
A
#
# COMPACT_ATOMS: atom_id res chain seq x y z
N MET A 1 -24.37 -6.78 5.23
CA MET A 1 -23.51 -5.63 5.62
C MET A 1 -22.25 -5.75 4.78
N ALA A 2 -21.96 -4.79 3.90
CA ALA A 2 -20.79 -4.87 3.03
C ALA A 2 -19.55 -4.48 3.85
N GLU A 3 -18.81 -5.47 4.35
CA GLU A 3 -17.46 -5.26 4.84
C GLU A 3 -16.64 -4.69 3.67
N GLY A 4 -16.14 -3.46 3.83
CA GLY A 4 -15.34 -2.80 2.80
C GLY A 4 -14.08 -3.62 2.53
N ILE A 5 -14.00 -4.22 1.34
CA ILE A 5 -12.84 -4.99 0.91
C ILE A 5 -11.67 -4.03 0.79
N ILE A 6 -10.67 -4.17 1.69
CA ILE A 6 -9.42 -3.46 1.56
C ILE A 6 -8.63 -4.13 0.43
N PRO A 7 -8.21 -3.40 -0.61
CA PRO A 7 -7.43 -3.96 -1.71
C PRO A 7 -6.12 -4.58 -1.20
N ASN A 8 -5.67 -5.64 -1.88
CA ASN A 8 -4.39 -6.27 -1.55
C ASN A 8 -3.22 -5.28 -1.63
N HIS A 9 -3.24 -4.35 -2.58
CA HIS A 9 -2.18 -3.37 -2.80
C HIS A 9 -2.76 -1.96 -2.70
N VAL A 10 -2.29 -1.17 -1.72
CA VAL A 10 -2.74 0.21 -1.50
C VAL A 10 -1.55 1.12 -1.26
N CYS A 11 -1.59 2.29 -1.89
CA CYS A 11 -0.71 3.41 -1.55
C CYS A 11 -1.50 4.45 -0.73
N ILE A 12 -0.97 4.78 0.45
CA ILE A 12 -1.61 5.64 1.45
C ILE A 12 -1.00 7.06 1.43
N ASP A 13 0.08 7.28 0.69
CA ASP A 13 0.74 8.58 0.60
C ASP A 13 0.06 9.53 -0.40
N GLU A 14 -0.34 10.71 0.06
CA GLU A 14 -1.09 11.68 -0.75
C GLU A 14 -0.29 12.23 -1.94
N GLY A 15 1.04 12.21 -1.85
CA GLY A 15 1.94 12.68 -2.90
C GLY A 15 2.17 11.68 -4.04
N HIS A 16 1.61 10.47 -3.94
CA HIS A 16 1.87 9.41 -4.90
C HIS A 16 0.79 9.37 -6.01
N PRO A 17 1.14 9.16 -7.30
CA PRO A 17 0.17 9.09 -8.40
C PRO A 17 -0.84 7.92 -8.28
N HIS A 18 -0.56 6.97 -7.38
CA HIS A 18 -1.45 5.84 -7.07
C HIS A 18 -2.12 5.98 -5.70
N PHE A 19 -2.10 7.18 -5.12
CA PHE A 19 -2.78 7.49 -3.87
C PHE A 19 -4.29 7.31 -3.98
N TRP A 20 -4.87 6.55 -3.06
CA TRP A 20 -6.31 6.41 -2.96
C TRP A 20 -6.83 7.07 -1.68
N LYS A 21 -7.45 8.24 -1.84
CA LYS A 21 -7.98 9.08 -0.74
C LYS A 21 -8.84 8.34 0.28
N HIS A 22 -9.60 7.33 -0.15
CA HIS A 22 -10.49 6.54 0.70
C HIS A 22 -9.73 5.68 1.74
N PHE A 23 -8.46 5.40 1.47
CA PHE A 23 -7.61 4.56 2.31
C PHE A 23 -6.57 5.36 3.12
N ARG A 24 -6.62 6.70 3.07
CA ARG A 24 -5.76 7.60 3.87
C ARG A 24 -5.78 7.29 5.37
N HIS A 25 -6.91 6.80 5.86
CA HIS A 25 -7.14 6.51 7.28
C HIS A 25 -6.94 5.04 7.66
N LEU A 26 -6.36 4.23 6.76
CA LEU A 26 -6.01 2.86 7.13
C LEU A 26 -4.97 2.84 8.25
N GLY A 27 -5.17 1.88 9.15
CA GLY A 27 -4.12 1.36 9.99
C GLY A 27 -3.57 0.08 9.37
N VAL A 28 -2.31 -0.20 9.63
CA VAL A 28 -1.65 -1.41 9.15
C VAL A 28 -0.93 -2.03 10.33
N LYS A 29 -1.16 -3.32 10.57
CA LYS A 29 -0.31 -4.12 11.44
C LYS A 29 0.66 -4.91 10.58
N ILE A 30 1.91 -4.96 11.00
CA ILE A 30 2.96 -5.79 10.40
C ILE A 30 3.43 -6.73 11.49
N ASP A 31 3.23 -8.03 11.30
CA ASP A 31 3.51 -9.07 12.31
C ASP A 31 2.87 -8.75 13.67
N GLY A 32 1.61 -8.31 13.64
CA GLY A 32 0.85 -7.92 14.83
C GLY A 32 1.22 -6.57 15.45
N LYS A 33 2.31 -5.93 15.00
CA LYS A 33 2.73 -4.60 15.48
C LYS A 33 2.05 -3.50 14.68
N GLU A 34 1.35 -2.61 15.38
CA GLU A 34 0.66 -1.49 14.76
C GLU A 34 1.64 -0.43 14.22
N ARG A 35 1.43 -0.02 12.97
CA ARG A 35 2.24 0.99 12.28
C ARG A 35 1.35 2.17 11.91
N LEU A 36 1.37 3.18 12.78
CA LEU A 36 0.51 4.36 12.66
C LEU A 36 1.19 5.46 11.85
N GLY A 37 0.78 5.60 10.58
CA GLY A 37 1.07 6.79 9.77
C GLY A 37 2.47 6.85 9.18
N ASP A 38 3.27 5.80 9.36
CA ASP A 38 4.57 5.62 8.72
C ASP A 38 4.50 4.70 7.50
N VAL A 39 3.47 3.86 7.38
CA VAL A 39 3.23 3.06 6.17
C VAL A 39 2.85 3.98 5.00
N HIS A 40 3.59 3.82 3.90
CA HIS A 40 3.44 4.56 2.66
C HIS A 40 2.66 3.74 1.62
N GLU A 41 2.97 2.45 1.54
CA GLU A 41 2.38 1.51 0.58
C GLU A 41 2.48 0.10 1.17
N PHE A 42 1.55 -0.79 0.83
CA PHE A 42 1.64 -2.19 1.24
C PHE A 42 1.04 -3.14 0.22
N ASN A 43 1.49 -4.39 0.24
CA ASN A 43 0.90 -5.50 -0.47
C ASN A 43 0.66 -6.68 0.49
N VAL A 44 -0.61 -7.00 0.74
CA VAL A 44 -1.05 -8.10 1.60
C VAL A 44 -0.67 -9.45 1.01
N ALA A 45 -0.93 -9.65 -0.29
CA ALA A 45 -0.69 -10.92 -0.97
C ALA A 45 0.80 -11.26 -1.08
N GLU A 46 1.64 -10.24 -1.25
CA GLU A 46 3.10 -10.40 -1.32
C GLU A 46 3.81 -10.23 0.03
N GLY A 47 3.08 -9.92 1.11
CA GLY A 47 3.62 -9.85 2.47
C GLY A 47 4.66 -8.76 2.68
N TRP A 48 4.46 -7.55 2.12
CA TRP A 48 5.38 -6.44 2.32
C TRP A 48 4.69 -5.09 2.51
N ALA A 49 5.39 -4.16 3.17
CA ALA A 49 5.01 -2.75 3.27
C ALA A 49 6.23 -1.84 3.09
N MET A 50 6.05 -0.74 2.36
CA MET A 50 6.99 0.38 2.34
C MET A 50 6.65 1.31 3.50
N VAL A 51 7.62 1.55 4.37
CA VAL A 51 7.46 2.43 5.54
C VAL A 51 8.47 3.57 5.50
N ARG A 52 8.09 4.72 6.06
CA ARG A 52 8.98 5.86 6.23
C ARG A 52 10.01 5.56 7.32
N VAL A 53 11.27 5.80 7.00
CA VAL A 53 12.39 5.61 7.94
C VAL A 53 12.44 6.77 8.92
N LYS A 54 12.60 6.48 10.22
CA LYS A 54 12.84 7.49 11.25
C LYS A 54 14.34 7.61 11.57
N ASN A 55 14.77 8.80 11.99
CA ASN A 55 16.08 9.00 12.61
C ASN A 55 16.03 8.70 14.12
N ASP A 56 17.17 8.85 14.80
CA ASP A 56 17.34 8.48 16.21
C ASP A 56 16.50 9.36 17.17
N ILE A 57 16.07 10.54 16.70
CA ILE A 57 15.18 11.46 17.42
C ILE A 57 13.70 11.30 17.01
N GLY A 58 13.37 10.27 16.23
CA GLY A 58 12.00 9.91 15.86
C GLY A 58 11.37 10.69 14.70
N GLN A 59 12.14 11.53 14.00
CA GLN A 59 11.69 12.28 12.82
C GLN A 59 11.85 11.45 11.55
N PHE A 60 10.93 11.61 10.58
CA PHE A 60 11.06 10.92 9.29
C PHE A 60 12.23 11.48 8.47
N LYS A 61 13.10 10.59 8.00
CA LYS A 61 14.22 10.95 7.13
C LYS A 61 13.71 11.35 5.74
N ILE A 62 14.30 12.40 5.19
CA ILE A 62 14.11 12.81 3.79
C ILE A 62 15.08 12.00 2.93
N ASP A 63 14.64 11.59 1.75
CA ASP A 63 15.47 10.89 0.77
C ASP A 63 16.59 11.85 0.28
N PRO A 64 17.88 11.50 0.45
CA PRO A 64 18.99 12.36 0.05
C PRO A 64 19.09 12.53 -1.47
N ALA A 65 18.58 11.58 -2.26
CA ALA A 65 18.53 11.68 -3.72
C ALA A 65 17.31 12.47 -4.22
N ASN A 66 16.27 12.59 -3.39
CA ASN A 66 15.06 13.34 -3.72
C ASN A 66 14.47 14.01 -2.47
N THR A 67 14.91 15.25 -2.22
CA THR A 67 14.57 16.01 -1.02
C THR A 67 13.08 16.35 -0.85
N ARG A 68 12.25 16.07 -1.86
CA ARG A 68 10.79 16.21 -1.79
C ARG A 68 10.07 14.96 -1.28
N ARG A 69 10.80 13.88 -0.99
CA ARG A 69 10.23 12.61 -0.56
C ARG A 69 10.87 12.11 0.73
N PHE A 70 10.13 11.30 1.48
CA PHE A 70 10.67 10.58 2.63
C PHE A 70 11.50 9.38 2.15
N LEU A 71 12.53 9.05 2.91
CA LEU A 71 13.25 7.79 2.75
C LEU A 71 12.30 6.64 3.13
N LEU A 72 12.18 5.67 2.23
CA LEU A 72 11.32 4.50 2.41
C LEU A 72 12.17 3.23 2.55
N GLU A 73 11.71 2.33 3.40
CA GLU A 73 12.27 0.99 3.56
C GLU A 73 11.18 -0.06 3.34
N ARG A 74 11.52 -1.15 2.66
CA ARG A 74 10.64 -2.30 2.52
C ARG A 74 10.78 -3.19 3.75
N ILE A 75 9.67 -3.37 4.45
CA ILE A 75 9.53 -4.40 5.50
C ILE A 75 8.70 -5.55 4.93
N THR A 76 9.12 -6.77 5.22
CA THR A 76 8.40 -8.00 4.87
C THR A 76 7.82 -8.63 6.13
N GLY A 77 6.63 -9.19 6.04
CA GLY A 77 5.93 -9.79 7.17
C GLY A 77 4.45 -10.00 6.87
N LYS A 78 3.70 -10.43 7.88
CA LYS A 78 2.23 -10.54 7.79
C LYS A 78 1.62 -9.14 7.81
N ILE A 79 1.02 -8.73 6.69
CA ILE A 79 0.39 -7.42 6.54
C ILE A 79 -1.11 -7.53 6.82
N GLU A 80 -1.59 -6.80 7.83
CA GLU A 80 -3.00 -6.79 8.23
C GLU A 80 -3.52 -5.34 8.26
N PRO A 81 -4.10 -4.84 7.15
CA PRO A 81 -4.70 -3.52 7.12
C PRO A 81 -6.08 -3.53 7.80
N TYR A 82 -6.43 -2.44 8.47
CA TYR A 82 -7.73 -2.25 9.12
C TYR A 82 -8.19 -0.79 9.04
N LEU A 83 -9.51 -0.58 9.13
CA LEU A 83 -10.10 0.75 9.13
C LEU A 83 -10.00 1.35 10.54
N LYS A 84 -9.28 2.47 10.72
CA LYS A 84 -9.18 3.17 12.02
C LYS A 84 -10.49 3.83 12.44
N LYS A 85 -11.35 4.15 11.47
CA LYS A 85 -12.71 4.67 11.67
C LYS A 85 -13.64 3.92 10.72
N PRO A 86 -14.88 3.58 11.12
CA PRO A 86 -15.86 3.10 10.17
C PRO A 86 -15.99 4.10 9.03
N LEU A 87 -15.88 3.64 7.78
CA LEU A 87 -16.07 4.51 6.62
C LEU A 87 -17.45 5.16 6.75
N PRO A 88 -17.59 6.49 6.66
CA PRO A 88 -18.90 7.10 6.50
C PRO A 88 -19.47 6.53 5.20
N MET A 89 -20.53 5.69 5.31
CA MET A 89 -21.20 4.95 4.25
C MET A 89 -20.36 4.68 3.00
N ALA A 90 -19.90 3.42 2.86
CA ALA A 90 -19.19 2.92 1.68
C ALA A 90 -19.58 3.64 0.38
N PRO A 91 -18.63 4.17 -0.43
CA PRO A 91 -18.96 4.31 -1.83
C PRO A 91 -19.29 2.88 -2.28
N ALA A 92 -20.52 2.68 -2.75
CA ALA A 92 -20.86 1.43 -3.42
C ALA A 92 -19.86 1.28 -4.56
N PHE A 93 -18.81 0.45 -4.37
CA PHE A 93 -17.87 0.14 -5.42
C PHE A 93 -18.71 -0.42 -6.55
N GLY A 94 -18.84 0.34 -7.64
CA GLY A 94 -19.53 -0.17 -8.82
C GLY A 94 -18.75 -1.37 -9.33
N ALA A 95 -19.43 -2.36 -9.90
CA ALA A 95 -18.77 -3.51 -10.52
C ALA A 95 -17.65 -3.10 -11.50
N SER A 96 -17.76 -1.90 -12.10
CA SER A 96 -16.75 -1.27 -12.94
C SER A 96 -15.44 -0.92 -12.23
N ASP A 97 -15.49 -0.46 -10.97
CA ASP A 97 -14.29 -0.11 -10.20
C ASP A 97 -13.54 -1.38 -9.80
N VAL A 98 -14.25 -2.43 -9.40
CA VAL A 98 -13.66 -3.74 -9.08
C VAL A 98 -13.01 -4.36 -10.31
N ALA A 99 -13.69 -4.31 -11.47
CA ALA A 99 -13.14 -4.81 -12.73
C ALA A 99 -11.89 -4.05 -13.18
N ALA A 100 -11.85 -2.72 -12.98
CA ALA A 100 -10.68 -1.90 -13.29
C ALA A 100 -9.47 -2.26 -12.41
N ILE A 101 -9.70 -2.53 -11.12
CA ILE A 101 -8.67 -2.97 -10.17
C ILE A 101 -8.12 -4.34 -10.58
N SER A 102 -9.00 -5.31 -10.87
CA SER A 102 -8.57 -6.64 -11.32
C SER A 102 -7.83 -6.60 -12.65
N ALA A 103 -8.25 -5.76 -13.61
CA ALA A 103 -7.56 -5.61 -14.89
C ALA A 103 -6.17 -4.97 -14.73
N ALA A 104 -6.03 -3.99 -13.85
CA ALA A 104 -4.74 -3.36 -13.54
C ALA A 104 -3.79 -4.36 -12.85
N GLN A 105 -4.29 -5.20 -11.94
CA GLN A 105 -3.51 -6.27 -11.31
C GLN A 105 -3.07 -7.32 -12.35
N ALA A 106 -3.98 -7.82 -13.18
CA ALA A 106 -3.66 -8.81 -14.21
C ALA A 106 -2.60 -8.28 -15.21
N LYS A 107 -2.64 -6.99 -15.55
CA LYS A 107 -1.61 -6.37 -16.42
C LYS A 107 -0.24 -6.32 -15.74
N ARG A 108 -0.20 -6.03 -14.44
CA ARG A 108 1.05 -6.00 -13.65
C ARG A 108 1.64 -7.40 -13.50
N GLU A 109 0.83 -8.40 -13.23
CA GLU A 109 1.27 -9.80 -13.15
C GLU A 109 1.84 -10.31 -14.47
N ARG A 110 1.19 -9.99 -15.61
CA ARG A 110 1.73 -10.34 -16.93
C ARG A 110 3.07 -9.68 -17.22
N LYS A 111 3.24 -8.41 -16.82
CA LYS A 111 4.52 -7.70 -16.99
C LYS A 111 5.60 -8.29 -16.08
N ALA A 112 5.28 -8.61 -14.83
CA ALA A 112 6.18 -9.26 -13.89
C ALA A 112 6.59 -10.67 -14.36
N ALA A 113 5.65 -11.46 -14.87
CA ALA A 113 5.91 -12.78 -15.44
C ALA A 113 6.84 -12.70 -16.67
N LYS A 114 6.61 -11.73 -17.56
CA LYS A 114 7.46 -11.51 -18.74
C LYS A 114 8.90 -11.13 -18.37
N LEU A 115 9.07 -10.30 -17.34
CA LEU A 115 10.40 -9.93 -16.84
C LEU A 115 11.11 -11.11 -16.17
N ARG A 116 10.39 -11.95 -15.42
CA ARG A 116 10.95 -13.19 -14.84
C ARG A 116 11.39 -14.18 -15.91
N ALA A 117 10.66 -14.29 -17.01
CA ALA A 117 11.03 -15.15 -18.14
C ALA A 117 12.27 -14.64 -18.90
N GLN A 118 12.52 -13.33 -18.94
CA GLN A 118 13.71 -12.74 -19.56
C GLN A 118 14.96 -12.80 -18.68
N ALA A 119 14.80 -12.95 -17.36
CA ALA A 119 15.92 -13.04 -16.42
C ALA A 119 16.47 -14.47 -16.24
N ASN A 120 15.71 -15.48 -16.67
CA ASN A 120 16.04 -16.91 -16.53
C ASN A 120 16.37 -17.60 -17.87
N GLY A 121 16.59 -16.84 -18.94
CA GLY A 121 17.07 -17.34 -20.25
C GLY A 121 18.38 -16.67 -20.61
#